data_AF-A0A068RR09-F1
#
_entry.id   AF-A0A068RR09-F1
#
_cell.length_a   1.000
_cell.length_b   1.000
_cell.length_c   1.000
_cell.angle_alpha   90.00
_cell.angle_beta   90.00
_cell.angle_gamma   90.00
#
_symmetry.space_group_name_H-M   'P 1'
#
loop_
_entity.id
_entity.type
_entity.pdbx_description
1 polymer ?
#
loop_
_entity_poly.entity_id
_entity_poly.type
_entity_poly.pdbx_seq_one_letter_code
_entity_poly.pdbx_strand_id
1 'polypeptide(L)'
;MLDPVLRFWIVCIVLESEKGTPPAADPETWYLFHSRGYICQYSCMGSNNKSLRTFMPQMQFTREARYVSFQHDSVKVCIVSWIVQPLDQSLINRPFRTFTGVFRDLLPTTKRLVAVYKRYQPIQSFRSPSSFSYFTIMSLGRTCTLHTGAKIPTVGLGTWLSKPDEVRKAVLCALQAGYRHLDCAYVYRNEDEVGQGIRESGVPREDIFITGKLWNTHHRPEYVKAACKASLAALGVSYLDSYLIHWPVCFAPEGKPEDTPNVPTQEYLFPKKDGKVAIEEVDFAATWKAMEELVDEGLVKHIGVSNFDIPRIEYILKNCRIRPAVNQVELHPGLLQPELLEFCAKENIHITAYSPLGNNVYGKERIIDDPVIVNVAKKLNKSPAQVCIAFAAQRGVSVVPKSVTPSRIVDNFQDFVLEKEDFDEVAKLGARNIRYNDPGTEEWNVKIF
;
A
#
# COMPACT_ATOMS: atom_id res chain seq x y z
N MET A 1 -23.41 -33.88 21.88
CA MET A 1 -22.23 -33.87 20.99
C MET A 1 -22.70 -33.45 19.62
N LEU A 2 -22.30 -32.27 19.15
CA LEU A 2 -22.61 -31.77 17.80
C LEU A 2 -21.50 -32.22 16.83
N ASP A 3 -21.91 -32.67 15.65
CA ASP A 3 -21.08 -33.20 14.56
C ASP A 3 -20.05 -32.15 14.04
N PRO A 4 -18.77 -32.49 13.78
CA PRO A 4 -17.69 -31.51 13.58
C PRO A 4 -17.66 -30.79 12.22
N VAL A 5 -18.57 -31.07 11.29
CA VAL A 5 -18.52 -30.53 9.91
C VAL A 5 -19.79 -29.77 9.55
N LEU A 6 -20.06 -28.66 10.25
CA LEU A 6 -21.15 -27.76 9.91
C LEU A 6 -20.69 -26.74 8.86
N ARG A 7 -21.27 -26.81 7.66
CA ARG A 7 -21.01 -25.91 6.52
C ARG A 7 -22.16 -24.90 6.41
N PHE A 8 -21.84 -23.60 6.33
CA PHE A 8 -22.82 -22.52 6.26
C PHE A 8 -22.76 -21.74 4.95
N TRP A 9 -23.84 -21.01 4.66
CA TRP A 9 -23.97 -20.09 3.53
C TRP A 9 -24.01 -18.65 4.04
N ILE A 10 -23.31 -17.73 3.37
CA ILE A 10 -23.47 -16.29 3.57
C ILE A 10 -24.26 -15.77 2.38
N VAL A 11 -25.52 -15.39 2.57
CA VAL A 11 -26.32 -14.80 1.48
C VAL A 11 -26.21 -13.27 1.60
N CYS A 12 -25.56 -12.62 0.64
CA CYS A 12 -25.53 -11.17 0.53
C CYS A 12 -26.56 -10.70 -0.50
N ILE A 13 -27.47 -9.82 -0.12
CA ILE A 13 -28.37 -9.13 -1.06
C ILE A 13 -27.92 -7.67 -1.13
N VAL A 14 -27.64 -7.21 -2.35
CA VAL A 14 -27.26 -5.82 -2.67
C VAL A 14 -28.49 -5.12 -3.26
N LEU A 15 -28.96 -4.05 -2.62
CA LEU A 15 -30.09 -3.25 -3.08
C LEU A 15 -29.65 -1.80 -3.33
N GLU A 16 -30.01 -1.23 -4.49
CA GLU A 16 -29.88 0.20 -4.79
C GLU A 16 -31.16 0.96 -4.41
N SER A 17 -31.01 2.19 -3.88
CA SER A 17 -32.13 3.10 -3.58
C SER A 17 -31.78 4.56 -3.90
N GLU A 18 -32.73 5.27 -4.51
CA GLU A 18 -32.71 6.72 -4.73
C GLU A 18 -33.53 7.43 -3.62
N LYS A 19 -32.82 8.03 -2.64
CA LYS A 19 -33.28 9.00 -1.61
C LYS A 19 -34.05 8.49 -0.35
N GLY A 20 -33.61 8.96 0.83
CA GLY A 20 -34.33 8.90 2.13
C GLY A 20 -33.46 8.60 3.38
N THR A 21 -33.75 9.26 4.51
CA THR A 21 -33.17 9.00 5.85
C THR A 21 -33.85 7.78 6.50
N PRO A 22 -33.11 6.77 7.00
CA PRO A 22 -33.72 5.58 7.60
C PRO A 22 -34.15 5.83 9.06
N PRO A 23 -35.23 5.17 9.54
CA PRO A 23 -35.62 5.20 10.95
C PRO A 23 -34.64 4.37 11.82
N ALA A 24 -34.64 4.64 13.13
CA ALA A 24 -33.86 3.88 14.10
C ALA A 24 -34.23 2.38 14.05
N ALA A 25 -33.22 1.51 13.99
CA ALA A 25 -33.41 0.08 13.82
C ALA A 25 -33.99 -0.56 15.09
N ASP A 26 -35.21 -1.08 14.99
CA ASP A 26 -35.80 -2.02 15.95
C ASP A 26 -35.35 -3.45 15.57
N PRO A 27 -34.70 -4.21 16.48
CA PRO A 27 -34.24 -5.58 16.24
C PRO A 27 -35.33 -6.59 15.85
N GLU A 28 -36.61 -6.30 16.11
CA GLU A 28 -37.72 -7.22 15.82
C GLU A 28 -38.48 -6.91 14.52
N THR A 29 -38.16 -5.80 13.84
CA THR A 29 -38.90 -5.33 12.66
C THR A 29 -38.13 -5.51 11.36
N TRP A 30 -38.80 -6.05 10.33
CA TRP A 30 -38.21 -6.27 9.00
C TRP A 30 -38.50 -5.08 8.07
N TYR A 31 -37.50 -4.61 7.34
CA TYR A 31 -37.62 -3.49 6.40
C TYR A 31 -37.18 -3.87 4.99
N LEU A 32 -38.00 -3.53 3.99
CA LEU A 32 -37.71 -3.74 2.57
C LEU A 32 -37.74 -2.38 1.86
N PHE A 33 -36.66 -2.00 1.18
CA PHE A 33 -36.53 -0.67 0.57
C PHE A 33 -36.96 -0.64 -0.90
N HIS A 34 -37.81 0.34 -1.23
CA HIS A 34 -38.25 0.64 -2.59
C HIS A 34 -37.43 1.80 -3.19
N SER A 35 -37.12 1.76 -4.48
CA SER A 35 -36.33 2.77 -5.22
C SER A 35 -37.01 4.15 -5.35
N ARG A 36 -38.10 4.40 -4.62
CA ARG A 36 -38.82 5.68 -4.57
C ARG A 36 -38.92 6.25 -3.14
N GLY A 37 -38.08 5.81 -2.22
CA GLY A 37 -38.01 6.37 -0.86
C GLY A 37 -39.14 5.96 0.10
N TYR A 38 -40.01 5.01 -0.26
CA TYR A 38 -41.05 4.51 0.67
C TYR A 38 -40.53 3.36 1.53
N ILE A 39 -40.81 3.44 2.84
CA ILE A 39 -40.52 2.41 3.85
C ILE A 39 -41.75 1.49 3.95
N CYS A 40 -41.60 0.21 3.61
CA CYS A 40 -42.59 -0.81 3.99
C CYS A 40 -42.15 -1.47 5.28
N GLN A 41 -42.90 -1.24 6.36
CA GLN A 41 -42.72 -1.89 7.66
C GLN A 41 -43.39 -3.27 7.61
N TYR A 42 -42.61 -4.34 7.79
CA TYR A 42 -43.14 -5.69 7.88
C TYR A 42 -43.05 -6.17 9.34
N SER A 43 -44.20 -6.22 10.02
CA SER A 43 -44.33 -6.84 11.34
C SER A 43 -44.60 -8.34 11.19
N CYS A 44 -44.12 -9.15 12.14
CA CYS A 44 -44.24 -10.61 12.11
C CYS A 44 -45.66 -11.12 12.42
N MET A 45 -46.67 -10.26 12.52
CA MET A 45 -48.05 -10.67 12.80
C MET A 45 -49.03 -9.95 11.87
N GLY A 46 -49.23 -10.53 10.67
CA GLY A 46 -50.18 -10.03 9.68
C GLY A 46 -50.38 -11.06 8.57
N SER A 47 -51.60 -11.54 8.43
CA SER A 47 -52.02 -12.85 7.92
C SER A 47 -51.93 -13.09 6.40
N ASN A 48 -51.04 -12.46 5.63
CA ASN A 48 -50.99 -12.73 4.17
C ASN A 48 -49.67 -12.52 3.41
N ASN A 49 -48.49 -12.49 4.07
CA ASN A 49 -47.22 -12.32 3.36
C ASN A 49 -46.21 -13.45 3.63
N LYS A 50 -45.69 -14.07 2.55
CA LYS A 50 -44.74 -15.19 2.57
C LYS A 50 -43.35 -14.71 3.01
N SER A 51 -42.86 -15.25 4.12
CA SER A 51 -41.50 -14.99 4.62
C SER A 51 -40.44 -15.74 3.78
N LEU A 52 -39.17 -15.33 3.83
CA LEU A 52 -38.04 -16.10 3.25
C LEU A 52 -38.00 -17.55 3.74
N ARG A 53 -38.48 -17.82 4.97
CA ARG A 53 -38.61 -19.18 5.53
C ARG A 53 -39.63 -20.04 4.77
N THR A 54 -40.63 -19.42 4.15
CA THR A 54 -41.65 -20.10 3.35
C THR A 54 -41.08 -20.61 2.00
N PHE A 55 -40.03 -19.97 1.48
CA PHE A 55 -39.40 -20.33 0.19
C PHE A 55 -38.16 -21.23 0.33
N MET A 56 -37.54 -21.25 1.51
CA MET A 56 -36.41 -22.12 1.82
C MET A 56 -36.67 -22.93 3.11
N PRO A 57 -37.72 -23.77 3.15
CA PRO A 57 -38.05 -24.56 4.34
C PRO A 57 -36.92 -25.52 4.76
N GLN A 58 -36.04 -25.88 3.83
CA GLN A 58 -34.85 -26.72 4.03
C GLN A 58 -33.63 -25.97 4.61
N MET A 59 -33.79 -24.72 5.06
CA MET A 59 -32.71 -23.89 5.58
C MET A 59 -33.06 -23.33 6.97
N GLN A 60 -32.15 -23.50 7.92
CA GLN A 60 -32.20 -22.86 9.23
C GLN A 60 -31.44 -21.54 9.20
N PHE A 61 -32.16 -20.42 9.31
CA PHE A 61 -31.58 -19.08 9.38
C PHE A 61 -31.13 -18.80 10.81
N THR A 62 -29.86 -18.44 10.99
CA THR A 62 -29.35 -17.96 12.27
C THR A 62 -29.70 -16.47 12.46
N ARG A 63 -29.75 -16.00 13.72
CA ARG A 63 -30.24 -14.65 14.08
C ARG A 63 -29.32 -13.49 13.65
N GLU A 64 -28.11 -13.76 13.16
CA GLU A 64 -27.17 -12.70 12.77
C GLU A 64 -27.44 -12.22 11.35
N ALA A 65 -28.37 -11.26 11.22
CA ALA A 65 -28.43 -10.38 10.07
C ALA A 65 -27.51 -9.19 10.32
N ARG A 66 -26.55 -8.93 9.42
CA ARG A 66 -25.77 -7.68 9.46
C ARG A 66 -26.24 -6.76 8.35
N TYR A 67 -26.53 -5.52 8.73
CA TYR A 67 -26.95 -4.45 7.84
C TYR A 67 -25.79 -3.47 7.66
N VAL A 68 -25.38 -3.25 6.41
CA VAL A 68 -24.42 -2.20 6.08
C VAL A 68 -25.02 -1.36 4.96
N SER A 69 -25.16 -0.05 5.19
CA SER A 69 -25.55 0.89 4.15
C SER A 69 -24.42 1.90 3.92
N PHE A 70 -24.04 2.10 2.67
CA PHE A 70 -23.10 3.15 2.29
C PHE A 70 -23.60 3.89 1.05
N GLN A 71 -23.14 5.12 0.89
CA GLN A 71 -23.51 5.99 -0.21
C GLN A 71 -22.28 6.19 -1.11
N HIS A 72 -22.44 5.92 -2.41
CA HIS A 72 -21.48 6.27 -3.43
C HIS A 72 -22.22 7.06 -4.51
N ASP A 73 -21.84 8.32 -4.69
CA ASP A 73 -22.56 9.31 -5.50
C ASP A 73 -24.06 9.43 -5.12
N SER A 74 -24.96 9.34 -6.10
CA SER A 74 -26.42 9.35 -5.94
C SER A 74 -27.02 7.98 -5.61
N VAL A 75 -26.18 6.94 -5.43
CA VAL A 75 -26.62 5.56 -5.22
C VAL A 75 -26.35 5.13 -3.78
N LYS A 76 -27.40 4.70 -3.08
CA LYS A 76 -27.29 4.07 -1.76
C LYS A 76 -27.30 2.57 -1.90
N VAL A 77 -26.25 1.91 -1.43
CA VAL A 77 -26.09 0.46 -1.49
C VAL A 77 -26.33 -0.14 -0.11
N CYS A 78 -27.27 -1.07 -0.01
CA CYS A 78 -27.53 -1.84 1.20
C CYS A 78 -27.07 -3.28 1.03
N ILE A 79 -26.24 -3.76 1.96
CA ILE A 79 -25.82 -5.17 2.05
C ILE A 79 -26.50 -5.77 3.28
N VAL A 80 -27.28 -6.82 3.06
CA VAL A 80 -27.81 -7.66 4.13
C VAL A 80 -27.19 -9.04 3.99
N SER A 81 -26.49 -9.49 5.04
CA SER A 81 -25.89 -10.83 5.10
C SER A 81 -26.56 -11.71 6.14
N TRP A 82 -26.86 -12.97 5.80
CA TRP A 82 -27.31 -13.99 6.75
C TRP A 82 -26.38 -15.19 6.76
N ILE A 83 -26.17 -15.78 7.95
CA ILE A 83 -25.59 -17.12 8.09
C ILE A 83 -26.74 -18.13 8.06
N VAL A 84 -26.73 -18.99 7.04
CA VAL A 84 -27.78 -20.00 6.81
C VAL A 84 -27.18 -21.40 6.88
N GLN A 85 -27.86 -22.29 7.61
CA GLN A 85 -27.50 -23.69 7.74
C GLN A 85 -28.50 -24.56 6.95
N PRO A 86 -28.05 -25.37 5.98
CA PRO A 86 -28.94 -26.32 5.33
C PRO A 86 -29.34 -27.43 6.32
N LEU A 87 -30.63 -27.75 6.36
CA LEU A 87 -31.19 -28.84 7.16
C LEU A 87 -30.86 -30.22 6.54
N ASP A 88 -30.57 -30.26 5.24
CA ASP A 88 -30.07 -31.43 4.50
C ASP A 88 -28.66 -31.17 3.95
N GLN A 89 -27.70 -32.01 4.34
CA GLN A 89 -26.30 -31.90 3.90
C GLN A 89 -26.10 -32.13 2.40
N SER A 90 -27.02 -32.80 1.69
CA SER A 90 -26.95 -33.01 0.24
C SER A 90 -26.97 -31.68 -0.55
N LEU A 91 -27.55 -30.62 0.04
CA LEU A 91 -27.70 -29.30 -0.57
C LEU A 91 -26.39 -28.50 -0.61
N ILE A 92 -25.42 -28.88 0.22
CA ILE A 92 -24.15 -28.17 0.39
C ILE A 92 -23.33 -28.14 -0.91
N ASN A 93 -23.44 -29.19 -1.72
CA ASN A 93 -22.65 -29.40 -2.94
C ASN A 93 -23.40 -29.00 -4.23
N ARG A 94 -24.63 -28.47 -4.14
CA ARG A 94 -25.40 -28.07 -5.33
C ARG A 94 -24.85 -26.79 -5.97
N PRO A 95 -24.83 -26.68 -7.32
CA PRO A 95 -24.32 -25.52 -8.03
C PRO A 95 -25.21 -24.27 -7.87
N PHE A 96 -24.57 -23.10 -7.95
CA PHE A 96 -25.13 -21.77 -7.69
C PHE A 96 -26.35 -21.38 -8.55
N ARG A 97 -26.43 -21.90 -9.79
CA ARG A 97 -27.54 -21.61 -10.73
C ARG A 97 -28.92 -22.00 -10.19
N THR A 98 -28.99 -23.00 -9.31
CA THR A 98 -30.26 -23.48 -8.73
C THR A 98 -30.87 -22.49 -7.73
N PHE A 99 -30.04 -21.67 -7.07
CA PHE A 99 -30.49 -20.74 -6.02
C PHE A 99 -30.81 -19.34 -6.55
N THR A 100 -30.15 -18.91 -7.63
CA THR A 100 -30.45 -17.63 -8.29
C THR A 100 -31.87 -17.57 -8.85
N GLY A 101 -32.47 -18.70 -9.24
CA GLY A 101 -33.88 -18.79 -9.62
C GLY A 101 -34.83 -18.44 -8.47
N VAL A 102 -34.58 -18.96 -7.26
CA VAL A 102 -35.41 -18.71 -6.06
C VAL A 102 -35.43 -17.22 -5.67
N PHE A 103 -34.30 -16.53 -5.79
CA PHE A 103 -34.22 -15.09 -5.50
C PHE A 103 -34.85 -14.21 -6.58
N ARG A 104 -34.93 -14.71 -7.82
CA ARG A 104 -35.61 -14.02 -8.93
C ARG A 104 -37.13 -14.02 -8.73
N ASP A 105 -37.68 -15.10 -8.18
CA ASP A 105 -39.12 -15.23 -7.88
C ASP A 105 -39.56 -14.39 -6.66
N LEU A 106 -38.63 -14.07 -5.75
CA LEU A 106 -38.84 -13.19 -4.59
C LEU A 106 -38.94 -11.69 -4.95
N LEU A 107 -38.48 -11.30 -6.14
CA LEU A 107 -38.41 -9.91 -6.58
C LEU A 107 -39.22 -9.75 -7.88
N PRO A 108 -40.55 -9.66 -7.81
CA PRO A 108 -41.37 -9.53 -9.01
C PRO A 108 -41.03 -8.20 -9.70
N THR A 109 -40.47 -8.32 -10.90
CA THR A 109 -40.40 -7.28 -11.94
C THR A 109 -40.04 -5.87 -11.43
N THR A 110 -38.73 -5.56 -11.30
CA THR A 110 -38.08 -4.25 -11.63
C THR A 110 -36.72 -3.99 -10.94
N LYS A 111 -36.00 -4.98 -10.38
CA LYS A 111 -34.73 -4.71 -9.66
C LYS A 111 -33.59 -5.65 -10.04
N ARG A 112 -32.38 -5.10 -10.23
CA ARG A 112 -31.13 -5.83 -10.50
C ARG A 112 -30.61 -6.48 -9.22
N LEU A 113 -30.63 -7.81 -9.15
CA LEU A 113 -29.80 -8.57 -8.21
C LEU A 113 -28.36 -8.56 -8.73
N VAL A 114 -27.44 -7.89 -8.02
CA VAL A 114 -26.07 -7.67 -8.53
C VAL A 114 -25.14 -8.86 -8.27
N ALA A 115 -25.20 -9.52 -7.11
CA ALA A 115 -24.41 -10.73 -6.83
C ALA A 115 -24.91 -11.48 -5.58
N VAL A 116 -24.61 -12.79 -5.48
CA VAL A 116 -24.69 -13.59 -4.25
C VAL A 116 -23.35 -14.33 -4.10
N TYR A 117 -22.70 -14.23 -2.94
CA TYR A 117 -21.39 -14.83 -2.67
C TYR A 117 -21.49 -16.10 -1.81
N LYS A 118 -20.48 -16.98 -1.83
CA LYS A 118 -20.35 -18.15 -0.93
C LYS A 118 -18.95 -18.15 -0.31
N ARG A 119 -18.83 -18.24 1.03
CA ARG A 119 -17.55 -18.43 1.73
C ARG A 119 -17.66 -19.60 2.71
N TYR A 120 -16.71 -20.53 2.64
CA TYR A 120 -16.61 -21.69 3.55
C TYR A 120 -15.66 -21.39 4.72
N GLN A 121 -16.06 -21.71 5.95
CA GLN A 121 -15.20 -21.68 7.15
C GLN A 121 -15.60 -22.80 8.15
N PRO A 122 -14.67 -23.55 8.76
CA PRO A 122 -14.94 -24.52 9.84
C PRO A 122 -15.18 -23.87 11.21
N ILE A 123 -16.04 -24.46 12.07
CA ILE A 123 -16.49 -23.91 13.38
C ILE A 123 -15.40 -23.82 14.46
N GLN A 124 -14.30 -24.57 14.39
CA GLN A 124 -13.32 -24.61 15.49
C GLN A 124 -12.58 -23.28 15.75
N SER A 125 -12.80 -22.24 14.94
CA SER A 125 -12.33 -20.88 15.16
C SER A 125 -13.31 -19.95 15.91
N PHE A 126 -14.51 -20.43 16.29
CA PHE A 126 -15.45 -19.62 17.09
C PHE A 126 -15.06 -19.60 18.58
N ARG A 127 -14.12 -18.73 18.93
CA ARG A 127 -14.09 -18.09 20.27
C ARG A 127 -14.91 -16.80 20.19
N SER A 128 -15.52 -16.40 21.31
CA SER A 128 -16.48 -15.29 21.40
C SER A 128 -16.03 -14.02 20.64
N PRO A 129 -16.96 -13.28 20.00
CA PRO A 129 -16.59 -12.23 19.06
C PRO A 129 -16.19 -10.96 19.80
N SER A 130 -14.91 -10.86 20.17
CA SER A 130 -14.22 -9.56 20.32
C SER A 130 -13.63 -9.05 18.99
N SER A 131 -13.85 -9.77 17.89
CA SER A 131 -13.25 -9.48 16.58
C SER A 131 -14.27 -9.55 15.45
N PHE A 132 -15.17 -8.59 15.42
CA PHE A 132 -15.95 -8.33 14.21
C PHE A 132 -16.12 -6.83 13.97
N SER A 133 -14.98 -6.15 13.90
CA SER A 133 -14.79 -4.99 13.04
C SER A 133 -13.66 -5.32 12.08
N TYR A 134 -14.01 -5.81 10.90
CA TYR A 134 -13.35 -5.33 9.71
C TYR A 134 -14.45 -4.73 8.84
N PHE A 135 -14.91 -3.53 9.26
CA PHE A 135 -14.87 -2.47 8.28
C PHE A 135 -13.45 -2.53 7.73
N THR A 136 -13.26 -2.91 6.47
CA THR A 136 -11.97 -2.66 5.83
C THR A 136 -11.86 -1.15 5.80
N ILE A 137 -11.28 -0.58 6.84
CA ILE A 137 -10.84 0.81 6.88
C ILE A 137 -9.74 0.82 5.84
N MET A 138 -10.13 1.16 4.61
CA MET A 138 -9.22 1.34 3.50
C MET A 138 -8.37 2.56 3.82
N SER A 139 -7.13 2.60 3.30
CA SER A 139 -6.42 3.86 3.12
C SER A 139 -7.37 4.93 2.55
N LEU A 140 -7.10 6.21 2.83
CA LEU A 140 -7.75 7.33 2.15
C LEU A 140 -7.59 7.29 0.61
N GLY A 141 -6.77 6.36 0.08
CA GLY A 141 -6.60 6.17 -1.36
C GLY A 141 -5.91 7.34 -2.03
N ARG A 142 -5.15 8.11 -1.24
CA ARG A 142 -4.46 9.31 -1.71
C ARG A 142 -3.43 8.93 -2.78
N THR A 143 -3.40 9.74 -3.83
CA THR A 143 -2.39 9.66 -4.88
C THR A 143 -1.81 11.05 -5.11
N CYS A 144 -0.51 11.12 -5.35
CA CYS A 144 0.13 12.33 -5.87
C CYS A 144 0.27 12.19 -7.40
N THR A 145 0.26 13.31 -8.12
CA THR A 145 0.41 13.32 -9.57
C THR A 145 1.81 13.82 -9.90
N LEU A 146 2.59 13.01 -10.62
CA LEU A 146 3.91 13.40 -11.12
C LEU A 146 3.75 14.41 -12.27
N HIS A 147 4.79 15.18 -12.59
CA HIS A 147 4.74 16.11 -13.73
C HIS A 147 4.47 15.42 -15.08
N THR A 148 4.65 14.11 -15.15
CA THR A 148 4.34 13.25 -16.30
C THR A 148 2.85 12.88 -16.40
N GLY A 149 2.03 13.25 -15.41
CA GLY A 149 0.61 12.88 -15.30
C GLY A 149 0.35 11.52 -14.62
N ALA A 150 1.40 10.74 -14.35
CA ALA A 150 1.27 9.47 -13.65
C ALA A 150 0.87 9.66 -12.18
N LYS A 151 0.08 8.74 -11.66
CA LYS A 151 -0.37 8.74 -10.26
C LYS A 151 0.48 7.80 -9.42
N ILE A 152 1.10 8.34 -8.38
CA ILE A 152 1.84 7.57 -7.37
C ILE A 152 0.98 7.45 -6.11
N PRO A 153 0.69 6.24 -5.62
CA PRO A 153 0.03 6.08 -4.32
C PRO A 153 0.85 6.72 -3.20
N THR A 154 0.18 7.48 -2.33
CA THR A 154 0.84 8.22 -1.26
C THR A 154 1.43 7.28 -0.23
N VAL A 155 0.79 6.15 0.09
CA VAL A 155 1.32 5.14 1.01
C VAL A 155 1.84 3.94 0.23
N GLY A 156 3.15 3.73 0.29
CA GLY A 156 3.84 2.58 -0.30
C GLY A 156 4.48 1.67 0.75
N LEU A 157 5.06 0.55 0.31
CA LEU A 157 5.82 -0.37 1.15
C LEU A 157 7.31 -0.25 0.84
N GLY A 158 8.12 0.08 1.85
CA GLY A 158 9.59 -0.03 1.76
C GLY A 158 10.05 -1.47 1.98
N THR A 159 11.00 -1.95 1.18
CA THR A 159 11.44 -3.36 1.19
C THR A 159 12.85 -3.60 1.77
N TRP A 160 13.54 -2.54 2.20
CA TRP A 160 14.90 -2.62 2.75
C TRP A 160 15.00 -3.40 4.09
N LEU A 161 16.15 -4.02 4.34
CA LEU A 161 16.51 -4.76 5.57
C LEU A 161 15.50 -5.85 5.97
N SER A 162 15.22 -6.77 5.04
CA SER A 162 14.40 -7.95 5.32
C SER A 162 15.29 -9.19 5.34
N LYS A 163 15.04 -10.11 6.28
CA LYS A 163 15.72 -11.41 6.26
C LYS A 163 15.20 -12.24 5.08
N PRO A 164 15.92 -13.32 4.68
CA PRO A 164 15.43 -14.22 3.66
C PRO A 164 13.98 -14.66 3.90
N ASP A 165 13.17 -14.67 2.84
CA ASP A 165 11.74 -15.00 2.78
C ASP A 165 10.79 -14.02 3.50
N GLU A 166 11.27 -13.04 4.28
CA GLU A 166 10.42 -12.08 4.97
C GLU A 166 9.79 -11.07 4.00
N VAL A 167 10.56 -10.58 3.01
CA VAL A 167 10.06 -9.53 2.11
C VAL A 167 9.00 -10.07 1.16
N ARG A 168 9.14 -11.31 0.69
CA ARG A 168 8.12 -11.97 -0.14
C ARG A 168 6.76 -11.95 0.55
N LYS A 169 6.71 -12.40 1.82
CA LYS A 169 5.48 -12.43 2.64
C LYS A 169 4.95 -11.03 2.90
N ALA A 170 5.84 -10.06 3.15
CA ALA A 170 5.46 -8.68 3.38
C ALA A 170 4.80 -8.05 2.15
N VAL A 171 5.38 -8.25 0.96
CA VAL A 171 4.84 -7.77 -0.32
C VAL A 171 3.49 -8.42 -0.61
N LEU A 172 3.38 -9.74 -0.46
CA LEU A 172 2.10 -10.45 -0.61
C LEU A 172 1.02 -9.86 0.32
N CYS A 173 1.35 -9.69 1.60
CA CYS A 173 0.44 -9.14 2.59
C CYS A 173 0.03 -7.70 2.26
N ALA A 174 0.98 -6.84 1.85
CA ALA A 174 0.72 -5.46 1.50
C ALA A 174 -0.19 -5.35 0.27
N LEU A 175 0.10 -6.08 -0.80
CA LEU A 175 -0.71 -6.06 -2.01
C LEU A 175 -2.15 -6.57 -1.75
N GLN A 176 -2.30 -7.59 -0.91
CA GLN A 176 -3.61 -8.09 -0.44
C GLN A 176 -4.34 -7.09 0.47
N ALA A 177 -3.61 -6.29 1.25
CA ALA A 177 -4.17 -5.23 2.09
C ALA A 177 -4.60 -3.98 1.30
N GLY A 178 -4.12 -3.83 0.06
CA GLY A 178 -4.50 -2.74 -0.84
C GLY A 178 -3.36 -1.82 -1.27
N TYR A 179 -2.12 -2.05 -0.82
CA TYR A 179 -0.97 -1.28 -1.30
C TYR A 179 -0.81 -1.44 -2.81
N ARG A 180 -0.41 -0.36 -3.47
CA ARG A 180 -0.12 -0.33 -4.92
C ARG A 180 1.17 0.42 -5.24
N HIS A 181 2.01 0.69 -4.24
CA HIS A 181 3.31 1.32 -4.41
C HIS A 181 4.35 0.50 -3.63
N LEU A 182 5.34 -0.05 -4.35
CA LEU A 182 6.44 -0.82 -3.79
C LEU A 182 7.75 -0.07 -4.05
N ASP A 183 8.51 0.17 -2.99
CA ASP A 183 9.82 0.80 -3.06
C ASP A 183 10.92 -0.24 -2.89
N CYS A 184 11.68 -0.47 -3.96
CA CYS A 184 12.72 -1.48 -4.11
C CYS A 184 14.06 -0.82 -4.44
N ALA A 185 15.15 -1.57 -4.38
CA ALA A 185 16.45 -1.14 -4.86
C ALA A 185 17.36 -2.35 -5.05
N TYR A 186 18.26 -2.26 -6.02
CA TYR A 186 19.25 -3.29 -6.31
C TYR A 186 20.10 -3.67 -5.08
N VAL A 187 20.55 -2.68 -4.31
CA VAL A 187 21.35 -2.88 -3.09
C VAL A 187 20.60 -3.59 -1.95
N TYR A 188 19.27 -3.71 -2.02
CA TYR A 188 18.50 -4.41 -0.99
C TYR A 188 18.63 -5.92 -1.10
N ARG A 189 19.17 -6.43 -2.23
CA ARG A 189 19.52 -7.84 -2.45
C ARG A 189 18.33 -8.80 -2.29
N ASN A 190 17.12 -8.31 -2.59
CA ASN A 190 15.88 -9.04 -2.33
C ASN A 190 14.79 -8.78 -3.39
N GLU A 191 15.17 -8.20 -4.54
CA GLU A 191 14.24 -7.88 -5.63
C GLU A 191 13.59 -9.15 -6.23
N ASP A 192 14.27 -10.30 -6.17
CA ASP A 192 13.76 -11.62 -6.54
C ASP A 192 12.60 -12.09 -5.64
N GLU A 193 12.76 -11.93 -4.33
CA GLU A 193 11.70 -12.23 -3.35
C GLU A 193 10.52 -11.26 -3.47
N VAL A 194 10.78 -9.97 -3.72
CA VAL A 194 9.73 -8.99 -4.01
C VAL A 194 8.94 -9.42 -5.24
N GLY A 195 9.63 -9.79 -6.32
CA GLY A 195 9.04 -10.31 -7.54
C GLY A 195 8.15 -11.53 -7.30
N GLN A 196 8.61 -12.44 -6.44
CA GLN A 196 7.80 -13.59 -6.03
C GLN A 196 6.53 -13.17 -5.28
N GLY A 197 6.64 -12.23 -4.33
CA GLY A 197 5.50 -11.70 -3.59
C GLY A 197 4.46 -11.01 -4.50
N ILE A 198 4.92 -10.29 -5.52
CA ILE A 198 4.06 -9.69 -6.55
C ILE A 198 3.28 -10.78 -7.28
N ARG A 199 3.95 -11.80 -7.81
CA ARG A 199 3.30 -12.90 -8.56
C ARG A 199 2.29 -13.66 -7.69
N GLU A 200 2.65 -13.97 -6.45
CA GLU A 200 1.78 -14.68 -5.51
C GLU A 200 0.55 -13.86 -5.09
N SER A 201 0.61 -12.53 -5.15
CA SER A 201 -0.52 -11.66 -4.80
C SER A 201 -1.69 -11.76 -5.77
N GLY A 202 -1.43 -12.11 -7.03
CA GLY A 202 -2.41 -12.10 -8.11
C GLY A 202 -2.87 -10.69 -8.52
N VAL A 203 -2.26 -9.62 -8.01
CA VAL A 203 -2.55 -8.25 -8.44
C VAL A 203 -1.92 -8.00 -9.83
N PRO A 204 -2.67 -7.46 -10.81
CA PRO A 204 -2.14 -7.13 -12.12
C PRO A 204 -0.90 -6.22 -12.03
N ARG A 205 0.10 -6.45 -12.91
CA ARG A 205 1.36 -5.70 -12.88
C ARG A 205 1.11 -4.20 -13.07
N GLU A 206 0.20 -3.84 -13.98
CA GLU A 206 -0.19 -2.49 -14.32
C GLU A 206 -0.85 -1.71 -13.17
N ASP A 207 -1.36 -2.42 -12.16
CA ASP A 207 -1.94 -1.79 -10.97
C ASP A 207 -0.88 -1.42 -9.92
N ILE A 208 0.36 -1.92 -10.05
CA ILE A 208 1.42 -1.76 -9.05
C ILE A 208 2.45 -0.75 -9.55
N PHE A 209 2.63 0.34 -8.82
CA PHE A 209 3.74 1.27 -9.02
C PHE A 209 5.01 0.71 -8.36
N ILE A 210 5.99 0.29 -9.16
CA ILE A 210 7.27 -0.25 -8.67
C ILE A 210 8.38 0.78 -8.89
N THR A 211 9.03 1.15 -7.78
CA THR A 211 10.24 1.99 -7.79
C THR A 211 11.47 1.11 -7.62
N GLY A 212 12.42 1.16 -8.57
CA GLY A 212 13.76 0.59 -8.42
C GLY A 212 14.83 1.67 -8.27
N LYS A 213 16.07 1.29 -7.94
CA LYS A 213 17.18 2.26 -7.78
C LYS A 213 18.50 1.74 -8.34
N LEU A 214 19.18 2.60 -9.11
CA LEU A 214 20.53 2.43 -9.62
C LEU A 214 21.53 2.56 -8.46
N TRP A 215 22.28 1.50 -8.20
CA TRP A 215 23.27 1.51 -7.13
C TRP A 215 24.57 2.24 -7.53
N ASN A 216 25.33 2.64 -6.52
CA ASN A 216 26.50 3.49 -6.63
C ASN A 216 27.60 2.91 -7.54
N THR A 217 27.69 1.59 -7.69
CA THR A 217 28.66 0.93 -8.59
C THR A 217 28.26 1.00 -10.08
N HIS A 218 27.09 1.55 -10.42
CA HIS A 218 26.56 1.54 -11.80
C HIS A 218 26.33 2.93 -12.39
N HIS A 219 26.98 3.96 -11.84
CA HIS A 219 26.83 5.34 -12.31
C HIS A 219 27.51 5.61 -13.65
N ARG A 220 28.55 4.87 -14.02
CA ARG A 220 29.16 4.95 -15.35
C ARG A 220 28.08 4.64 -16.42
N PRO A 221 27.91 5.48 -17.46
CA PRO A 221 26.81 5.34 -18.43
C PRO A 221 26.64 3.92 -18.99
N GLU A 222 27.74 3.23 -19.28
CA GLU A 222 27.75 1.89 -19.84
C GLU A 222 27.22 0.79 -18.88
N TYR A 223 27.14 1.07 -17.57
CA TYR A 223 26.62 0.14 -16.55
C TYR A 223 25.13 0.37 -16.24
N VAL A 224 24.59 1.56 -16.50
CA VAL A 224 23.23 1.97 -16.10
C VAL A 224 22.17 1.00 -16.62
N LYS A 225 22.26 0.65 -17.91
CA LYS A 225 21.31 -0.27 -18.55
C LYS A 225 21.43 -1.70 -18.04
N ALA A 226 22.65 -2.16 -17.76
CA ALA A 226 22.87 -3.50 -17.21
C ALA A 226 22.24 -3.63 -15.82
N ALA A 227 22.41 -2.62 -14.95
CA ALA A 227 21.78 -2.57 -13.64
C ALA A 227 20.25 -2.55 -13.70
N CYS A 228 19.67 -1.74 -14.59
CA CYS A 228 18.22 -1.70 -14.77
C CYS A 228 17.67 -3.08 -15.21
N LYS A 229 18.32 -3.71 -16.19
CA LYS A 229 17.95 -5.07 -16.66
C LYS A 229 18.08 -6.12 -15.56
N ALA A 230 19.10 -6.03 -14.72
CA ALA A 230 19.28 -6.93 -13.58
C ALA A 230 18.11 -6.83 -12.59
N SER A 231 17.69 -5.61 -12.22
CA SER A 231 16.51 -5.39 -11.38
C SER A 231 15.21 -5.89 -12.03
N LEU A 232 14.99 -5.62 -13.32
CA LEU A 232 13.83 -6.13 -14.07
C LEU A 232 13.78 -7.67 -14.06
N ALA A 233 14.93 -8.31 -14.28
CA ALA A 233 15.05 -9.77 -14.28
C ALA A 233 14.82 -10.37 -12.90
N ALA A 234 15.37 -9.79 -11.84
CA ALA A 234 15.14 -10.22 -10.46
C ALA A 234 13.65 -10.11 -10.09
N LEU A 235 13.03 -8.95 -10.29
CA LEU A 235 11.61 -8.72 -10.04
C LEU A 235 10.70 -9.61 -10.92
N GLY A 236 11.18 -10.01 -12.10
CA GLY A 236 10.40 -10.74 -13.09
C GLY A 236 9.31 -9.86 -13.73
N VAL A 237 9.64 -8.60 -14.04
CA VAL A 237 8.75 -7.62 -14.67
C VAL A 237 9.39 -7.05 -15.93
N SER A 238 8.58 -6.56 -16.87
CA SER A 238 9.06 -6.00 -18.14
C SER A 238 9.43 -4.52 -18.09
N TYR A 239 8.96 -3.79 -17.08
CA TYR A 239 9.28 -2.38 -16.87
C TYR A 239 9.23 -2.01 -15.38
N LEU A 240 9.88 -0.90 -15.01
CA LEU A 240 9.70 -0.20 -13.73
C LEU A 240 8.86 1.06 -13.93
N ASP A 241 8.04 1.42 -12.93
CA ASP A 241 7.27 2.67 -12.98
C ASP A 241 8.20 3.86 -12.69
N SER A 242 9.15 3.69 -11.77
CA SER A 242 10.19 4.69 -11.49
C SER A 242 11.56 4.04 -11.28
N TYR A 243 12.62 4.67 -11.79
CA TYR A 243 14.00 4.25 -11.53
C TYR A 243 14.86 5.43 -11.07
N LEU A 244 15.46 5.31 -9.89
CA LEU A 244 16.15 6.43 -9.22
C LEU A 244 17.66 6.24 -9.19
N ILE A 245 18.44 7.30 -9.38
CA ILE A 245 19.84 7.31 -8.90
C ILE A 245 19.80 7.23 -7.37
N HIS A 246 20.35 6.17 -6.76
CA HIS A 246 20.14 5.90 -5.33
C HIS A 246 20.88 6.89 -4.41
N TRP A 247 22.11 7.26 -4.75
CA TRP A 247 22.89 8.25 -4.03
C TRP A 247 23.69 9.11 -4.99
N PRO A 248 23.99 10.38 -4.68
CA PRO A 248 24.93 11.19 -5.43
C PRO A 248 26.39 10.80 -5.08
N VAL A 249 26.73 9.51 -5.14
CA VAL A 249 28.07 8.98 -4.86
C VAL A 249 28.33 7.82 -5.83
N CYS A 250 29.46 7.88 -6.54
CA CYS A 250 29.85 6.82 -7.47
C CYS A 250 30.93 5.93 -6.83
N PHE A 251 30.68 4.63 -6.82
CA PHE A 251 31.68 3.63 -6.45
C PHE A 251 32.32 3.08 -7.71
N ALA A 252 33.62 2.82 -7.66
CA ALA A 252 34.34 2.23 -8.79
C ALA A 252 33.84 0.79 -9.03
N PRO A 253 33.22 0.49 -10.19
CA PRO A 253 32.72 -0.85 -10.47
C PRO A 253 33.84 -1.89 -10.55
N GLU A 254 33.51 -3.12 -10.18
CA GLU A 254 34.31 -4.31 -10.50
C GLU A 254 33.66 -5.06 -11.67
N GLY A 255 34.48 -5.59 -12.58
CA GLY A 255 33.99 -6.34 -13.75
C GLY A 255 33.40 -5.46 -14.85
N LYS A 256 32.76 -6.08 -15.84
CA LYS A 256 32.14 -5.39 -16.98
C LYS A 256 30.62 -5.29 -16.81
N PRO A 257 29.91 -4.44 -17.57
CA PRO A 257 28.45 -4.34 -17.48
C PRO A 257 27.73 -5.68 -17.64
N GLU A 258 28.20 -6.55 -18.55
CA GLU A 258 27.65 -7.89 -18.78
C GLU A 258 27.74 -8.83 -17.57
N ASP A 259 28.61 -8.55 -16.60
CA ASP A 259 28.80 -9.34 -15.40
C ASP A 259 27.84 -8.95 -14.26
N THR A 260 26.93 -7.98 -14.49
CA THR A 260 26.00 -7.48 -13.47
C THR A 260 25.06 -8.59 -12.98
N PRO A 261 25.16 -9.04 -11.70
CA PRO A 261 24.31 -10.11 -11.19
C PRO A 261 22.88 -9.60 -10.94
N ASN A 262 21.88 -10.46 -11.12
CA ASN A 262 20.49 -10.11 -10.78
C ASN A 262 20.29 -9.93 -9.27
N VAL A 263 20.98 -10.73 -8.45
CA VAL A 263 21.00 -10.63 -7.00
C VAL A 263 22.45 -10.45 -6.54
N PRO A 264 22.86 -9.23 -6.15
CA PRO A 264 24.26 -8.94 -5.86
C PRO A 264 24.70 -9.44 -4.48
N THR A 265 26.01 -9.71 -4.36
CA THR A 265 26.66 -9.96 -3.06
C THR A 265 27.01 -8.64 -2.36
N GLN A 266 27.36 -8.70 -1.08
CA GLN A 266 27.80 -7.52 -0.34
C GLN A 266 29.09 -6.95 -0.92
N GLU A 267 30.02 -7.82 -1.29
CA GLU A 267 31.34 -7.47 -1.82
C GLU A 267 31.20 -6.72 -3.15
N TYR A 268 30.31 -7.19 -4.03
CA TYR A 268 30.02 -6.54 -5.31
C TYR A 268 29.42 -5.13 -5.15
N LEU A 269 28.59 -4.92 -4.14
CA LEU A 269 27.95 -3.62 -3.88
C LEU A 269 28.89 -2.60 -3.23
N PHE A 270 29.88 -3.06 -2.48
CA PHE A 270 30.77 -2.20 -1.72
C PHE A 270 32.24 -2.55 -2.04
N PRO A 271 32.69 -2.32 -3.28
CA PRO A 271 34.05 -2.61 -3.70
C PRO A 271 35.02 -1.80 -2.85
N LYS A 272 36.12 -2.43 -2.44
CA LYS A 272 37.10 -1.82 -1.53
C LYS A 272 38.46 -1.65 -2.18
N LYS A 273 39.05 -0.47 -1.98
CA LYS A 273 40.45 -0.16 -2.27
C LYS A 273 41.11 0.30 -0.97
N ASP A 274 42.21 -0.34 -0.61
CA ASP A 274 42.96 -0.05 0.63
C ASP A 274 42.08 -0.09 1.90
N GLY A 275 41.16 -1.05 1.96
CA GLY A 275 40.24 -1.26 3.08
C GLY A 275 39.06 -0.28 3.17
N LYS A 276 38.98 0.71 2.27
CA LYS A 276 37.89 1.70 2.18
C LYS A 276 37.04 1.46 0.94
N VAL A 277 35.81 1.94 0.92
CA VAL A 277 34.98 1.89 -0.29
C VAL A 277 35.69 2.64 -1.42
N ALA A 278 35.81 2.00 -2.58
CA ALA A 278 36.45 2.57 -3.75
C ALA A 278 35.50 3.58 -4.40
N ILE A 279 35.78 4.87 -4.25
CA ILE A 279 34.96 5.96 -4.75
C ILE A 279 35.63 6.58 -5.97
N GLU A 280 34.83 6.96 -6.96
CA GLU A 280 35.29 7.64 -8.15
C GLU A 280 34.39 8.83 -8.49
N GLU A 281 34.89 9.72 -9.35
CA GLU A 281 34.17 10.88 -9.85
C GLU A 281 33.55 10.52 -11.21
N VAL A 282 32.21 10.55 -11.27
CA VAL A 282 31.44 10.43 -12.51
C VAL A 282 30.50 11.60 -12.59
N ASP A 283 30.48 12.27 -13.75
CA ASP A 283 29.55 13.38 -13.99
C ASP A 283 28.10 12.87 -13.97
N PHE A 284 27.30 13.36 -13.02
CA PHE A 284 25.90 12.97 -12.91
C PHE A 284 25.08 13.31 -14.15
N ALA A 285 25.48 14.30 -14.97
CA ALA A 285 24.81 14.55 -16.24
C ALA A 285 25.00 13.39 -17.23
N ALA A 286 26.15 12.72 -17.22
CA ALA A 286 26.40 11.53 -18.03
C ALA A 286 25.58 10.33 -17.54
N THR A 287 25.55 10.09 -16.22
CA THR A 287 24.67 9.07 -15.62
C THR A 287 23.20 9.35 -15.94
N TRP A 288 22.77 10.61 -15.81
CA TRP A 288 21.39 11.02 -16.08
C TRP A 288 21.01 10.78 -17.54
N LYS A 289 21.86 11.15 -18.50
CA LYS A 289 21.61 10.89 -19.92
C LYS A 289 21.39 9.39 -20.20
N ALA A 290 22.18 8.51 -19.58
CA ALA A 290 21.97 7.07 -19.69
C ALA A 290 20.64 6.61 -19.04
N MET A 291 20.20 7.25 -17.95
CA MET A 291 18.88 7.02 -17.36
C MET A 291 17.75 7.45 -18.31
N GLU A 292 17.92 8.53 -19.06
CA GLU A 292 16.94 8.99 -20.06
C GLU A 292 16.77 7.98 -21.20
N GLU A 293 17.87 7.34 -21.63
CA GLU A 293 17.83 6.30 -22.66
C GLU A 293 16.99 5.08 -22.20
N LEU A 294 16.95 4.76 -20.90
CA LEU A 294 16.08 3.71 -20.36
C LEU A 294 14.59 4.03 -20.56
N VAL A 295 14.22 5.31 -20.53
CA VAL A 295 12.85 5.77 -20.79
C VAL A 295 12.53 5.61 -22.27
N ASP A 296 13.44 6.02 -23.15
CA ASP A 296 13.27 5.91 -24.61
C ASP A 296 13.12 4.43 -25.04
N GLU A 297 13.82 3.51 -24.37
CA GLU A 297 13.70 2.06 -24.58
C GLU A 297 12.47 1.42 -23.92
N GLY A 298 11.73 2.17 -23.10
CA GLY A 298 10.53 1.68 -22.41
C GLY A 298 10.81 0.74 -21.23
N LEU A 299 12.06 0.62 -20.77
CA LEU A 299 12.45 -0.17 -19.60
C LEU A 299 11.96 0.45 -18.30
N VAL A 300 11.83 1.78 -18.27
CA VAL A 300 11.33 2.54 -17.13
C VAL A 300 10.34 3.60 -17.62
N LYS A 301 9.27 3.87 -16.85
CA LYS A 301 8.30 4.93 -17.20
C LYS A 301 8.76 6.31 -16.77
N HIS A 302 9.36 6.39 -15.59
CA HIS A 302 9.84 7.63 -15.00
C HIS A 302 11.24 7.42 -14.42
N ILE A 303 12.02 8.50 -14.40
CA ILE A 303 13.33 8.54 -13.76
C ILE A 303 13.39 9.64 -12.72
N GLY A 304 14.21 9.44 -11.71
CA GLY A 304 14.35 10.37 -10.60
C GLY A 304 15.67 10.19 -9.88
N VAL A 305 15.78 10.85 -8.75
CA VAL A 305 16.97 10.84 -7.90
C VAL A 305 16.59 10.46 -6.46
N SER A 306 17.58 10.11 -5.66
CA SER A 306 17.44 9.87 -4.24
C SER A 306 18.65 10.44 -3.52
N ASN A 307 18.43 11.08 -2.36
CA ASN A 307 19.48 11.73 -1.56
C ASN A 307 20.17 12.93 -2.24
N PHE A 308 19.53 13.57 -3.22
CA PHE A 308 20.08 14.77 -3.86
C PHE A 308 19.62 16.02 -3.10
N ASP A 309 20.57 16.95 -2.88
CA ASP A 309 20.33 18.30 -2.39
C ASP A 309 20.04 19.28 -3.54
N ILE A 310 19.65 20.51 -3.20
CA ILE A 310 19.23 21.52 -4.17
C ILE A 310 20.29 21.75 -5.27
N PRO A 311 21.58 22.01 -4.96
CA PRO A 311 22.57 22.27 -6.00
C PRO A 311 22.75 21.12 -7.00
N ARG A 312 22.68 19.87 -6.54
CA ARG A 312 22.79 18.70 -7.43
C ARG A 312 21.54 18.53 -8.29
N ILE A 313 20.34 18.81 -7.76
CA ILE A 313 19.12 18.80 -8.57
C ILE A 313 19.16 19.91 -9.63
N GLU A 314 19.56 21.13 -9.26
CA GLU A 314 19.74 22.23 -10.21
C GLU A 314 20.73 21.88 -11.32
N TYR A 315 21.82 21.19 -10.98
CA TYR A 315 22.78 20.71 -11.96
C TYR A 315 22.15 19.73 -12.96
N ILE A 316 21.36 18.76 -12.51
CA ILE A 316 20.61 17.86 -13.40
C ILE A 316 19.63 18.64 -14.27
N LEU A 317 18.85 19.56 -13.68
CA LEU A 317 17.85 20.35 -14.41
C LEU A 317 18.45 21.20 -15.54
N LYS A 318 19.70 21.66 -15.39
CA LYS A 318 20.42 22.40 -16.43
C LYS A 318 20.89 21.52 -17.59
N ASN A 319 21.05 20.21 -17.36
CA ASN A 319 21.68 19.29 -18.30
C ASN A 319 20.75 18.17 -18.80
N CYS A 320 19.51 18.09 -18.31
CA CYS A 320 18.57 17.04 -18.66
C CYS A 320 17.67 17.42 -19.86
N ARG A 321 17.28 16.40 -20.63
CA ARG A 321 16.12 16.42 -21.54
C ARG A 321 14.85 15.97 -20.80
N ILE A 322 14.94 14.93 -19.97
CA ILE A 322 13.84 14.44 -19.14
C ILE A 322 14.10 14.88 -17.70
N ARG A 323 13.16 15.66 -17.14
CA ARG A 323 13.26 16.17 -15.77
C ARG A 323 13.11 15.03 -14.75
N PRO A 324 13.78 15.07 -13.60
CA PRO A 324 13.54 14.11 -12.53
C PRO A 324 12.08 14.20 -12.05
N ALA A 325 11.37 13.08 -12.06
CA ALA A 325 9.98 13.03 -11.60
C ALA A 325 9.85 12.96 -10.08
N VAL A 326 10.86 12.38 -9.43
CA VAL A 326 10.89 12.11 -7.99
C VAL A 326 12.26 12.45 -7.43
N ASN A 327 12.31 13.03 -6.23
CA ASN A 327 13.46 12.98 -5.34
C ASN A 327 13.08 12.22 -4.06
N GLN A 328 13.68 11.06 -3.83
CA GLN A 328 13.43 10.27 -2.62
C GLN A 328 14.45 10.62 -1.53
N VAL A 329 13.99 11.05 -0.36
CA VAL A 329 14.87 11.56 0.72
C VAL A 329 14.42 11.11 2.10
N GLU A 330 15.34 11.16 3.06
CA GLU A 330 15.02 10.95 4.47
C GLU A 330 14.09 12.04 4.95
N LEU A 331 12.89 11.68 5.39
CA LEU A 331 11.95 12.66 5.90
C LEU A 331 11.04 12.04 6.93
N HIS A 332 11.07 12.63 8.13
CA HIS A 332 10.31 12.20 9.29
C HIS A 332 10.12 13.41 10.23
N PRO A 333 9.36 13.31 11.34
CA PRO A 333 9.10 14.46 12.20
C PRO A 333 10.35 15.18 12.72
N GLY A 334 11.45 14.45 12.94
CA GLY A 334 12.75 15.03 13.34
C GLY A 334 13.59 15.66 12.22
N LEU A 335 13.21 15.53 10.95
CA LEU A 335 13.95 16.04 9.78
C LEU A 335 12.98 16.48 8.68
N LEU A 336 12.62 17.77 8.69
CA LEU A 336 11.57 18.30 7.81
C LEU A 336 12.07 18.70 6.42
N GLN A 337 13.28 19.24 6.31
CA GLN A 337 13.86 19.74 5.05
C GLN A 337 12.93 20.72 4.27
N PRO A 338 12.43 21.80 4.90
CA PRO A 338 11.42 22.68 4.29
C PRO A 338 11.90 23.32 2.98
N GLU A 339 13.14 23.79 2.93
CA GLU A 339 13.74 24.42 1.74
C GLU A 339 13.79 23.45 0.55
N LEU A 340 14.17 22.19 0.80
CA LEU A 340 14.20 21.16 -0.25
C LEU A 340 12.80 20.83 -0.76
N LEU A 341 11.80 20.75 0.13
CA LEU A 341 10.42 20.50 -0.26
C LEU A 341 9.85 21.63 -1.11
N GLU A 342 10.08 22.88 -0.69
CA GLU A 342 9.64 24.06 -1.43
C GLU A 342 10.29 24.12 -2.82
N PHE A 343 11.60 23.90 -2.88
CA PHE A 343 12.33 23.85 -4.15
C PHE A 343 11.79 22.75 -5.07
N CYS A 344 11.65 21.52 -4.58
CA CYS A 344 11.15 20.40 -5.38
C CYS A 344 9.71 20.64 -5.85
N ALA A 345 8.84 21.19 -5.00
CA ALA A 345 7.48 21.56 -5.38
C ALA A 345 7.47 22.61 -6.52
N LYS A 346 8.29 23.65 -6.42
CA LYS A 346 8.44 24.68 -7.46
C LYS A 346 8.92 24.10 -8.79
N GLU A 347 9.81 23.13 -8.75
CA GLU A 347 10.36 22.46 -9.92
C GLU A 347 9.51 21.29 -10.44
N ASN A 348 8.33 21.04 -9.84
CA ASN A 348 7.45 19.90 -10.14
C ASN A 348 8.13 18.52 -9.98
N ILE A 349 8.96 18.39 -8.96
CA ILE A 349 9.65 17.17 -8.56
C ILE A 349 8.94 16.63 -7.31
N HIS A 350 8.36 15.44 -7.40
CA HIS A 350 7.64 14.85 -6.28
C HIS A 350 8.61 14.34 -5.21
N ILE A 351 8.29 14.54 -3.93
CA ILE A 351 9.08 13.96 -2.83
C ILE A 351 8.48 12.62 -2.42
N THR A 352 9.35 11.61 -2.31
CA THR A 352 9.04 10.37 -1.58
C THR A 352 9.88 10.31 -0.31
N ALA A 353 9.24 10.18 0.84
CA ALA A 353 9.88 10.07 2.15
C ALA A 353 10.25 8.63 2.45
N TYR A 354 11.56 8.35 2.50
CA TYR A 354 12.07 7.12 3.13
C TYR A 354 12.35 7.34 4.61
N SER A 355 12.46 6.23 5.36
CA SER A 355 12.59 6.24 6.83
C SER A 355 11.57 7.15 7.53
N PRO A 356 10.27 7.14 7.16
CA PRO A 356 9.28 8.04 7.76
C PRO A 356 9.10 7.83 9.28
N LEU A 357 9.56 6.68 9.77
CA LEU A 357 9.52 6.28 11.18
C LEU A 357 10.84 6.55 11.93
N GLY A 358 11.82 7.21 11.29
CA GLY A 358 13.18 7.39 11.81
C GLY A 358 13.92 6.07 11.98
N ASN A 359 13.89 5.23 10.94
CA ASN A 359 14.64 3.97 10.96
C ASN A 359 16.13 4.30 11.05
N ASN A 360 16.83 3.62 11.96
CA ASN A 360 18.19 3.96 12.32
C ASN A 360 19.03 2.70 12.50
N VAL A 361 20.19 2.68 11.85
CA VAL A 361 21.17 1.59 11.92
C VAL A 361 22.39 1.94 12.77
N TYR A 362 22.52 3.19 13.22
CA TYR A 362 23.67 3.72 13.97
C TYR A 362 23.40 3.93 15.47
N GLY A 363 22.36 3.30 16.03
CA GLY A 363 22.12 3.28 17.50
C GLY A 363 21.57 4.58 18.14
N LYS A 364 21.44 5.68 17.39
CA LYS A 364 20.64 6.88 17.74
C LYS A 364 19.18 6.57 18.21
N GLU A 365 18.64 7.42 19.08
CA GLU A 365 17.24 7.33 19.52
C GLU A 365 16.27 7.57 18.35
N ARG A 366 15.26 6.71 18.19
CA ARG A 366 14.35 6.78 17.04
C ARG A 366 13.25 7.81 17.27
N ILE A 367 12.94 8.59 16.25
CA ILE A 367 11.90 9.61 16.33
C ILE A 367 10.51 9.02 16.64
N ILE A 368 10.20 7.80 16.16
CA ILE A 368 8.91 7.15 16.43
C ILE A 368 8.66 6.89 17.93
N ASP A 369 9.73 6.79 18.73
CA ASP A 369 9.65 6.56 20.17
C ASP A 369 9.56 7.88 20.97
N ASP A 370 9.58 9.03 20.30
CA ASP A 370 9.52 10.34 20.96
C ASP A 370 8.21 10.53 21.76
N PRO A 371 8.28 11.08 22.99
CA PRO A 371 7.10 11.31 23.82
C PRO A 371 5.98 12.09 23.13
N VAL A 372 6.30 13.06 22.25
CA VAL A 372 5.31 13.83 21.50
C VAL A 372 4.51 12.91 20.58
N ILE A 373 5.20 12.09 19.77
CA ILE A 373 4.56 11.16 18.84
C ILE A 373 3.74 10.11 19.60
N VAL A 374 4.30 9.56 20.68
CA VAL A 374 3.62 8.57 21.53
C VAL A 374 2.36 9.15 22.17
N ASN A 375 2.39 10.40 22.64
CA ASN A 375 1.25 11.04 23.30
C ASN A 375 0.15 11.40 22.29
N VAL A 376 0.52 11.92 21.11
CA VAL A 376 -0.44 12.17 20.01
C VAL A 376 -1.09 10.86 19.55
N ALA A 377 -0.30 9.80 19.37
CA ALA A 377 -0.81 8.48 19.00
C ALA A 377 -1.82 7.94 20.02
N LYS A 378 -1.50 8.04 21.32
CA LYS A 378 -2.41 7.66 22.42
C LYS A 378 -3.70 8.47 22.41
N LYS A 379 -3.61 9.81 22.29
CA LYS A 379 -4.76 10.72 22.21
C LYS A 379 -5.72 10.31 21.09
N LEU A 380 -5.18 9.90 19.94
CA LEU A 380 -5.94 9.57 18.73
C LEU A 380 -6.35 8.09 18.64
N ASN A 381 -5.98 7.26 19.61
CA ASN A 381 -6.13 5.80 19.54
C ASN A 381 -5.54 5.20 18.25
N LYS A 382 -4.33 5.65 17.90
CA LYS A 382 -3.54 5.22 16.74
C LYS A 382 -2.18 4.70 17.19
N SER A 383 -1.47 4.03 16.28
CA SER A 383 -0.05 3.71 16.49
C SER A 383 0.86 4.93 16.22
N PRO A 384 2.02 5.02 16.88
CA PRO A 384 3.06 6.00 16.53
C PRO A 384 3.43 6.01 15.04
N ALA A 385 3.44 4.83 14.40
CA ALA A 385 3.74 4.71 12.98
C ALA A 385 2.69 5.40 12.11
N GLN A 386 1.40 5.20 12.41
CA GLN A 386 0.31 5.88 11.69
C GLN A 386 0.39 7.40 11.82
N VAL A 387 0.79 7.93 12.98
CA VAL A 387 0.99 9.39 13.16
C VAL A 387 2.11 9.90 12.24
N CYS A 388 3.27 9.24 12.21
CA CYS A 388 4.37 9.62 11.32
C CYS A 388 3.98 9.53 9.83
N ILE A 389 3.27 8.47 9.44
CA ILE A 389 2.77 8.26 8.07
C ILE A 389 1.77 9.36 7.68
N ALA A 390 0.78 9.64 8.53
CA ALA A 390 -0.22 10.68 8.30
C ALA A 390 0.43 12.07 8.20
N PHE A 391 1.36 12.38 9.11
CA PHE A 391 2.12 13.63 9.12
C PHE A 391 2.86 13.85 7.81
N ALA A 392 3.65 12.87 7.36
CA ALA A 392 4.37 12.99 6.10
C ALA A 392 3.38 13.07 4.91
N ALA A 393 2.37 12.21 4.83
CA ALA A 393 1.40 12.22 3.74
C ALA A 393 0.61 13.55 3.64
N GLN A 394 0.27 14.20 4.77
CA GLN A 394 -0.39 15.52 4.77
C GLN A 394 0.53 16.66 4.29
N ARG A 395 1.84 16.45 4.25
CA ARG A 395 2.81 17.40 3.67
C ARG A 395 2.95 17.24 2.15
N GLY A 396 2.08 16.44 1.52
CA GLY A 396 2.03 16.26 0.07
C GLY A 396 3.08 15.31 -0.50
N VAL A 397 3.78 14.53 0.34
CA VAL A 397 4.80 13.58 -0.09
C VAL A 397 4.27 12.15 -0.09
N SER A 398 4.81 11.27 -0.94
CA SER A 398 4.60 9.83 -0.78
C SER A 398 5.48 9.29 0.35
N VAL A 399 5.05 8.24 1.03
CA VAL A 399 5.72 7.66 2.21
C VAL A 399 5.86 6.16 2.03
N VAL A 400 7.04 5.62 2.34
CA VAL A 400 7.35 4.19 2.14
C VAL A 400 7.80 3.53 3.45
N PRO A 401 6.91 3.41 4.46
CA PRO A 401 7.24 2.70 5.70
C PRO A 401 7.59 1.24 5.41
N LYS A 402 8.63 0.74 6.10
CA LYS A 402 9.02 -0.67 6.03
C LYS A 402 8.36 -1.46 7.16
N SER A 403 7.81 -2.63 6.83
CA SER A 403 7.40 -3.64 7.81
C SER A 403 7.40 -5.04 7.18
N VAL A 404 7.78 -6.04 7.96
CA VAL A 404 7.59 -7.47 7.64
C VAL A 404 6.56 -8.13 8.55
N THR A 405 5.99 -7.37 9.49
CA THR A 405 4.96 -7.86 10.42
C THR A 405 3.58 -7.58 9.81
N PRO A 406 2.75 -8.62 9.53
CA PRO A 406 1.48 -8.46 8.84
C PRO A 406 0.53 -7.44 9.48
N SER A 407 0.37 -7.47 10.81
CA SER A 407 -0.50 -6.51 11.52
C SER A 407 -0.05 -5.07 11.32
N ARG A 408 1.27 -4.79 11.42
CA ARG A 408 1.83 -3.46 11.18
C ARG A 408 1.67 -3.02 9.72
N ILE A 409 1.78 -3.94 8.75
CA ILE A 409 1.56 -3.62 7.33
C ILE A 409 0.12 -3.13 7.13
N VAL A 410 -0.85 -3.84 7.69
CA VAL A 410 -2.28 -3.46 7.63
C VAL A 410 -2.53 -2.14 8.38
N ASP A 411 -1.97 -1.97 9.58
CA ASP A 411 -2.14 -0.74 10.37
C ASP A 411 -1.52 0.48 9.66
N ASN A 412 -0.33 0.34 9.09
CA ASN A 412 0.37 1.40 8.36
C ASN A 412 -0.40 1.86 7.11
N PHE A 413 -1.23 0.99 6.51
CA PHE A 413 -2.03 1.33 5.34
C PHE A 413 -3.20 2.24 5.69
N GLN A 414 -3.67 2.19 6.94
CA GLN A 414 -4.80 2.97 7.44
C GLN A 414 -4.34 4.39 7.76
N ASP A 415 -3.95 5.14 6.73
CA ASP A 415 -3.64 6.55 6.83
C ASP A 415 -4.89 7.37 7.20
N PHE A 416 -4.66 8.53 7.80
CA PHE A 416 -5.71 9.43 8.27
C PHE A 416 -5.22 10.89 8.21
N VAL A 417 -6.08 11.82 8.60
CA VAL A 417 -5.79 13.26 8.68
C VAL A 417 -5.57 13.63 10.14
N LEU A 418 -4.38 14.14 10.48
CA LEU A 418 -4.12 14.81 11.74
C LEU A 418 -4.81 16.17 11.73
N GLU A 419 -5.53 16.47 12.81
CA GLU A 419 -6.04 17.81 13.08
C GLU A 419 -4.88 18.78 13.26
N LYS A 420 -5.15 20.07 13.04
CA LYS A 420 -4.13 21.12 12.98
C LYS A 420 -3.26 21.15 14.23
N GLU A 421 -3.86 21.04 15.42
CA GLU A 421 -3.12 21.08 16.68
C GLU A 421 -2.14 19.91 16.83
N ASP A 422 -2.56 18.70 16.47
CA ASP A 422 -1.72 17.50 16.54
C ASP A 422 -0.64 17.51 15.46
N PHE A 423 -0.96 18.00 14.26
CA PHE A 423 0.01 18.20 13.19
C PHE A 423 1.10 19.20 13.59
N ASP A 424 0.71 20.37 14.13
CA ASP A 424 1.63 21.41 14.55
C ASP A 424 2.53 20.94 15.70
N GLU A 425 2.00 20.13 16.63
CA GLU A 425 2.77 19.56 17.73
C GLU A 425 3.87 18.60 17.21
N VAL A 426 3.53 17.71 16.26
CA VAL A 426 4.50 16.83 15.60
C VAL A 426 5.52 17.62 14.78
N ALA A 427 5.09 18.70 14.11
CA ALA A 427 5.98 19.55 13.31
C ALA A 427 7.08 20.23 14.13
N LYS A 428 6.84 20.57 15.40
CA LYS A 428 7.85 21.16 16.30
C LYS A 428 9.10 20.29 16.47
N LEU A 429 8.97 18.98 16.33
CA LEU A 429 10.11 18.05 16.39
C LEU A 429 11.15 18.31 15.30
N GLY A 430 10.75 18.98 14.22
CA GLY A 430 11.61 19.31 13.09
C GLY A 430 12.80 20.19 13.44
N ALA A 431 12.69 21.00 14.50
CA ALA A 431 13.77 21.86 14.97
C ALA A 431 15.01 21.08 15.41
N ARG A 432 14.89 19.77 15.65
CA ARG A 432 16.01 18.90 16.04
C ARG A 432 16.96 18.56 14.90
N ASN A 433 16.47 18.63 13.65
CA ASN A 433 17.26 18.39 12.44
C ASN A 433 18.10 17.10 12.48
N ILE A 434 17.48 15.98 12.85
CA ILE A 434 18.16 14.69 13.07
C ILE A 434 18.21 13.89 11.78
N ARG A 435 19.41 13.59 11.27
CA ARG A 435 19.62 12.66 10.16
C ARG A 435 20.09 11.29 10.68
N TYR A 436 19.33 10.24 10.38
CA TYR A 436 19.68 8.86 10.69
C TYR A 436 20.41 8.16 9.56
N ASN A 437 20.23 8.56 8.30
CA ASN A 437 20.86 7.93 7.15
C ASN A 437 21.91 8.86 6.52
N ASP A 438 23.14 8.79 7.02
CA ASP A 438 24.31 9.50 6.47
C ASP A 438 25.51 8.53 6.29
N PRO A 439 25.40 7.54 5.39
CA PRO A 439 26.48 6.58 5.17
C PRO A 439 27.73 7.25 4.57
N GLY A 440 27.60 8.45 4.01
CA GLY A 440 28.73 9.24 3.54
C GLY A 440 29.73 9.53 4.67
N THR A 441 29.23 10.09 5.77
CA THR A 441 30.05 10.37 6.95
C THR A 441 30.39 9.10 7.73
N GLU A 442 29.42 8.19 7.91
CA GLU A 442 29.54 7.06 8.84
C GLU A 442 30.32 5.86 8.25
N GLU A 443 30.33 5.68 6.92
CA GLU A 443 30.84 4.45 6.28
C GLU A 443 31.75 4.69 5.06
N TRP A 444 31.42 5.66 4.20
CA TRP A 444 32.06 5.81 2.89
C TRP A 444 33.15 6.87 2.88
N ASN A 445 33.23 7.70 3.92
CA ASN A 445 34.16 8.83 4.04
C ASN A 445 34.02 9.84 2.88
N VAL A 446 32.77 10.20 2.55
CA VAL A 446 32.41 11.23 1.57
C VAL A 446 31.32 12.13 2.14
N LYS A 447 31.49 13.44 1.99
CA LYS A 447 30.48 14.41 2.44
C LYS A 447 29.32 14.47 1.45
N ILE A 448 28.15 13.98 1.86
CA ILE A 448 26.92 14.03 1.06
C ILE A 448 26.07 15.25 1.42
N PHE A 449 25.82 15.42 2.73
CA PHE A 449 24.92 16.43 3.31
C PHE A 449 25.66 17.56 4.06
#